data_AF-A0A1I0PL14-F1
#
_entry.id   AF-A0A1I0PL14-F1
#
_cell.length_a   1.000
_cell.length_b   1.000
_cell.length_c   1.000
_cell.angle_alpha   90.00
_cell.angle_beta   90.00
_cell.angle_gamma   90.00
#
_symmetry.space_group_name_H-M   'P 1'
#
loop_
_entity.id
_entity.type
_entity.pdbx_description
1 polymer ?
#
loop_
_entity_poly.entity_id
_entity_poly.type
_entity_poly.pdbx_seq_one_letter_code
_entity_poly.pdbx_strand_id
1 'polypeptide(L)'
;MKNKDIISQAYKISDKYNVILKGNIKICGNVNCILFAHYCKSTLFYKDFFHVSSSIFRVNKIANKNLKEIKKLLVRNGYKKVWSKGVFSFYGDLRPLAVEAGFGKWSESGIISNEKYGTDFMITAIFYQ
;
A
#
# COMPACT_ATOMS: atom_id res chain seq x y z
N MET A 1 3.27 8.56 -22.17
CA MET A 1 2.59 9.67 -21.46
C MET A 1 1.38 9.22 -20.63
N LYS A 2 0.46 8.37 -21.12
CA LYS A 2 -0.73 7.90 -20.37
C LYS A 2 -0.47 7.35 -18.96
N ASN A 3 0.58 6.54 -18.76
CA ASN A 3 0.83 5.89 -17.46
C ASN A 3 1.24 6.87 -16.35
N LYS A 4 2.02 7.92 -16.66
CA LYS A 4 2.42 8.95 -15.68
C LYS A 4 1.21 9.76 -15.18
N ASP A 5 0.24 10.00 -16.06
CA ASP A 5 -0.99 10.71 -15.71
C ASP A 5 -1.87 9.88 -14.76
N ILE A 6 -2.01 8.58 -15.02
CA ILE A 6 -2.79 7.66 -14.17
C ILE A 6 -2.19 7.51 -12.78
N ILE A 7 -0.86 7.41 -12.67
CA ILE A 7 -0.17 7.34 -11.38
C ILE A 7 -0.38 8.64 -10.58
N SER A 8 -0.28 9.80 -11.24
CA SER A 8 -0.54 11.10 -10.59
C SER A 8 -1.98 11.20 -10.08
N GLN A 9 -2.96 10.79 -10.88
CA GLN A 9 -4.37 10.74 -10.46
C GLN A 9 -4.59 9.76 -9.31
N ALA A 10 -3.95 8.58 -9.35
CA ALA A 10 -4.00 7.61 -8.27
C ALA A 10 -3.45 8.21 -6.96
N TYR A 11 -2.33 8.92 -7.03
CA TYR A 11 -1.73 9.57 -5.87
C TYR A 11 -2.62 10.67 -5.28
N LYS A 12 -3.28 11.46 -6.13
CA LYS A 12 -4.27 12.47 -5.71
C LYS A 12 -5.49 11.85 -5.03
N ILE A 13 -5.97 10.70 -5.51
CA ILE A 13 -7.05 9.97 -4.83
C ILE A 13 -6.57 9.50 -3.45
N SER A 14 -5.36 8.95 -3.39
CA SER A 14 -4.78 8.43 -2.14
C SER A 14 -4.52 9.48 -1.07
N ASP A 15 -4.33 10.75 -1.44
CA ASP A 15 -4.25 11.87 -0.48
C ASP A 15 -5.50 11.98 0.40
N LYS A 16 -6.68 11.65 -0.13
CA LYS A 16 -7.95 11.67 0.61
C LYS A 16 -8.06 10.56 1.67
N TYR A 17 -7.15 9.60 1.64
CA TYR A 17 -7.19 8.38 2.45
C TYR A 17 -6.01 8.26 3.42
N ASN A 18 -5.36 9.38 3.78
CA ASN A 18 -4.27 9.41 4.77
C ASN A 18 -3.10 8.47 4.43
N VAL A 19 -2.81 8.30 3.14
CA VAL A 19 -1.65 7.53 2.69
C VAL A 19 -0.39 8.34 2.95
N ILE A 20 0.58 7.74 3.65
CA ILE A 20 1.82 8.41 4.07
C ILE A 20 3.00 8.18 3.11
N LEU A 21 3.01 7.05 2.39
CA LEU A 21 4.00 6.76 1.35
C LEU A 21 3.29 6.21 0.12
N LYS A 22 3.77 6.61 -1.05
CA LYS A 22 3.22 6.21 -2.35
C LYS A 22 4.38 5.85 -3.26
N GLY A 23 4.26 4.74 -3.97
CA GLY A 23 5.31 4.26 -4.84
C GLY A 23 4.71 3.48 -5.98
N ASN A 24 5.42 3.43 -7.11
CA ASN A 24 5.03 2.60 -8.24
C ASN A 24 6.25 1.91 -8.79
N ILE A 25 6.08 0.63 -9.13
CA ILE A 25 7.13 -0.20 -9.71
C ILE A 25 6.54 -1.01 -10.85
N LYS A 26 7.41 -1.54 -11.70
CA LYS A 26 7.03 -2.47 -12.76
C LYS A 26 7.58 -3.83 -12.40
N ILE A 27 6.69 -4.80 -12.18
CA ILE A 27 7.08 -6.18 -11.89
C ILE A 27 7.11 -7.01 -13.19
N CYS A 28 7.53 -8.26 -13.10
CA CYS A 28 7.69 -9.16 -14.24
C CYS A 28 6.42 -9.21 -15.14
N GLY A 29 6.62 -9.37 -16.45
CA GLY A 29 5.52 -9.59 -17.40
C GLY A 29 4.66 -8.38 -17.73
N ASN A 30 5.23 -7.16 -17.70
CA ASN A 30 4.52 -5.88 -17.92
C ASN A 30 3.45 -5.53 -16.88
N VAL A 31 3.43 -6.21 -15.73
CA VAL A 31 2.51 -5.86 -14.65
C VAL A 31 3.01 -4.61 -13.92
N ASN A 32 2.16 -3.60 -13.84
CA ASN A 32 2.44 -2.39 -13.08
C ASN A 32 1.90 -2.57 -11.66
N CYS A 33 2.61 -2.06 -10.67
CA CYS A 33 2.20 -2.09 -9.28
C CYS A 33 2.23 -0.68 -8.70
N ILE A 34 1.15 -0.28 -8.02
CA ILE A 34 1.12 0.92 -7.18
C ILE A 34 1.02 0.45 -5.74
N LEU A 35 1.95 0.91 -4.91
CA LEU A 35 1.99 0.63 -3.49
C LEU A 35 1.60 1.87 -2.69
N PHE A 36 0.96 1.63 -1.55
CA PHE A 36 0.56 2.65 -0.58
C PHE A 36 0.89 2.18 0.82
N ALA A 37 1.51 3.05 1.62
CA ALA A 37 1.69 2.85 3.05
C ALA A 37 0.68 3.68 3.84
N HIS A 38 0.09 3.05 4.85
CA HIS A 38 -0.86 3.69 5.76
C HIS A 38 -0.27 3.65 7.16
N TYR A 39 -0.25 4.80 7.85
CA TYR A 39 0.30 4.86 9.20
C TYR A 39 -0.49 3.93 10.14
N CYS A 40 0.23 3.08 10.85
CA CYS A 40 -0.31 2.23 11.90
C CYS A 40 0.79 1.96 12.91
N LYS A 41 0.58 2.40 14.15
CA LYS A 41 1.56 2.22 15.22
C LYS A 41 1.89 0.74 15.40
N SER A 42 3.18 0.40 15.37
CA SER A 42 3.71 -0.95 15.57
C SER A 42 3.76 -1.35 17.06
N THR A 43 2.89 -0.77 17.88
CA THR A 43 2.74 -1.15 19.30
C THR A 43 2.62 -2.66 19.40
N LEU A 44 3.53 -3.28 20.17
CA LEU A 44 3.57 -4.71 20.41
C LEU A 44 2.17 -5.19 20.77
N PHE A 45 1.63 -6.04 19.91
CA PHE A 45 0.27 -6.58 19.93
C PHE A 45 -0.17 -7.14 21.30
N TYR A 46 0.82 -7.53 22.13
CA TYR A 46 0.64 -8.10 23.47
C TYR A 46 0.35 -7.11 24.60
N LYS A 47 0.58 -5.80 24.43
CA LYS A 47 0.31 -4.82 25.50
C LYS A 47 -1.11 -4.28 25.49
N ASP A 48 -1.77 -4.22 24.32
CA ASP A 48 -3.09 -3.59 24.14
C ASP A 48 -3.88 -4.17 22.94
N PHE A 49 -4.21 -5.46 22.99
CA PHE A 49 -4.83 -6.21 21.89
C PHE A 49 -6.08 -5.54 21.28
N PHE A 50 -6.99 -5.02 22.12
CA PHE A 50 -8.25 -4.40 21.64
C PHE A 50 -8.05 -3.02 21.00
N HIS A 51 -7.14 -2.20 21.54
CA HIS A 51 -6.83 -0.88 20.97
C HIS A 51 -6.01 -0.99 19.68
N VAL A 52 -5.09 -1.96 19.62
CA VAL A 52 -4.29 -2.23 18.42
C VAL A 52 -5.17 -2.82 17.32
N SER A 53 -6.03 -3.79 17.63
CA SER A 53 -6.93 -4.39 16.63
C SER A 53 -7.91 -3.38 16.05
N SER A 54 -8.56 -2.54 16.87
CA SER A 54 -9.46 -1.49 16.37
C SER A 54 -8.75 -0.49 15.45
N SER A 55 -7.52 -0.11 15.79
CA SER A 55 -6.68 0.76 14.95
C SER A 55 -6.37 0.11 13.60
N ILE A 56 -5.97 -1.17 13.60
CA ILE A 56 -5.70 -1.93 12.38
C ILE A 56 -6.97 -2.06 11.52
N PHE A 57 -8.11 -2.40 12.11
CA PHE A 57 -9.37 -2.51 11.35
C PHE A 57 -9.77 -1.17 10.73
N ARG A 58 -9.56 -0.05 11.44
CA ARG A 58 -9.78 1.29 10.90
C ARG A 58 -8.88 1.58 9.70
N VAL A 59 -7.58 1.30 9.84
CA VAL A 59 -6.60 1.47 8.75
C VAL A 59 -6.97 0.58 7.56
N ASN A 60 -7.30 -0.69 7.80
CA ASN A 60 -7.73 -1.62 6.75
C ASN A 60 -8.99 -1.12 6.02
N LYS A 61 -9.98 -0.56 6.73
CA LYS A 61 -11.18 0.02 6.11
C LYS A 61 -10.84 1.20 5.20
N ILE A 62 -9.95 2.09 5.63
CA ILE A 62 -9.49 3.24 4.85
C ILE A 62 -8.68 2.77 3.63
N ALA A 63 -7.73 1.85 3.84
CA ALA A 63 -6.90 1.30 2.79
C ALA A 63 -7.73 0.60 1.71
N ASN A 64 -8.73 -0.19 2.10
CA ASN A 64 -9.63 -0.85 1.14
C ASN A 64 -10.52 0.13 0.37
N LYS A 65 -10.93 1.25 0.98
CA LYS A 65 -11.63 2.33 0.26
C LYS A 65 -10.72 2.96 -0.80
N ASN A 66 -9.47 3.29 -0.42
CA ASN A 66 -8.46 3.78 -1.37
C ASN A 66 -8.31 2.81 -2.54
N LEU A 67 -7.99 1.54 -2.28
CA LEU A 67 -7.82 0.52 -3.31
C LEU A 67 -9.03 0.38 -4.23
N LYS A 68 -10.26 0.48 -3.70
CA LYS A 68 -11.50 0.42 -4.48
C LYS A 68 -11.62 1.58 -5.45
N GLU A 69 -11.25 2.80 -5.04
CA GLU A 69 -11.26 3.96 -5.93
C GLU A 69 -10.17 3.88 -7.00
N ILE A 70 -8.95 3.49 -6.62
CA ILE A 70 -7.86 3.30 -7.59
C ILE A 70 -8.22 2.20 -8.61
N LYS A 71 -8.86 1.11 -8.16
CA LYS A 71 -9.35 0.06 -9.06
C LYS A 71 -10.34 0.60 -10.08
N LYS A 72 -11.31 1.43 -9.64
CA LYS A 72 -12.26 2.08 -10.56
C LYS A 72 -11.57 3.01 -11.55
N LEU A 73 -10.57 3.78 -11.10
CA LEU A 73 -9.77 4.64 -11.98
C LEU A 73 -9.08 3.81 -13.07
N LEU A 74 -8.42 2.71 -12.70
CA LEU A 74 -7.70 1.85 -13.64
C LEU A 74 -8.64 1.22 -14.67
N VAL A 75 -9.78 0.67 -14.22
CA VAL A 75 -10.78 0.08 -15.13
C VAL A 75 -11.35 1.12 -16.10
N ARG A 76 -11.65 2.35 -15.62
CA ARG A 76 -12.12 3.46 -16.48
C ARG A 76 -11.09 3.87 -17.54
N ASN A 77 -9.81 3.68 -17.26
CA ASN A 77 -8.71 3.96 -18.18
C ASN A 77 -8.38 2.78 -19.12
N GLY A 78 -9.19 1.71 -19.10
CA GLY A 78 -9.11 0.59 -20.05
C GLY A 78 -8.26 -0.59 -19.62
N TYR A 79 -7.74 -0.61 -18.39
CA TYR A 79 -7.02 -1.78 -17.87
C TYR A 79 -7.99 -2.93 -17.59
N LYS A 80 -7.77 -4.06 -18.25
CA LYS A 80 -8.66 -5.24 -18.17
C LYS A 80 -8.35 -6.10 -16.95
N LYS A 81 -7.07 -6.15 -16.56
CA LYS A 81 -6.61 -7.00 -15.46
C LYS A 81 -6.18 -6.12 -14.30
N VAL A 82 -6.98 -6.09 -13.23
CA VAL A 82 -6.72 -5.27 -12.04
C VAL A 82 -6.98 -6.05 -10.76
N TRP A 83 -5.95 -6.20 -9.93
CA TRP A 83 -5.98 -6.96 -8.68
C TRP A 83 -5.44 -6.11 -7.54
N SER A 84 -5.99 -6.26 -6.33
CA SER A 84 -5.58 -5.47 -5.17
C SER A 84 -5.27 -6.37 -3.99
N LYS A 85 -4.22 -6.02 -3.23
CA LYS A 85 -3.88 -6.63 -1.96
C LYS A 85 -4.03 -5.61 -0.84
N GLY A 86 -5.00 -5.88 0.02
CA GLY A 86 -5.20 -5.14 1.26
C GLY A 86 -4.23 -5.58 2.35
N VAL A 87 -4.36 -4.95 3.51
CA VAL A 87 -3.50 -5.17 4.69
C VAL A 87 -3.50 -6.63 5.15
N PHE A 88 -4.66 -7.30 5.08
CA PHE A 88 -4.84 -8.69 5.51
C PHE A 88 -4.75 -9.71 4.37
N SER A 89 -4.05 -9.40 3.29
CA SER A 89 -3.87 -10.37 2.21
C SER A 89 -3.02 -11.54 2.70
N PHE A 90 -3.58 -12.75 2.69
CA PHE A 90 -2.95 -13.96 3.24
C PHE A 90 -1.83 -14.55 2.38
N TYR A 91 -1.67 -14.10 1.14
CA TYR A 91 -0.74 -14.70 0.19
C TYR A 91 0.14 -13.64 -0.46
N GLY A 92 1.45 -13.90 -0.54
CA GLY A 92 2.48 -13.08 -1.19
C GLY A 92 2.90 -11.85 -0.38
N ASP A 93 4.20 -11.74 -0.14
CA ASP A 93 4.78 -10.67 0.66
C ASP A 93 4.91 -9.35 -0.12
N LEU A 94 4.31 -8.27 0.39
CA LEU A 94 4.42 -6.93 -0.18
C LEU A 94 5.69 -6.19 0.26
N ARG A 95 6.39 -6.68 1.29
CA ARG A 95 7.58 -6.04 1.84
C ARG A 95 8.70 -5.87 0.79
N PRO A 96 9.11 -6.91 0.02
CA PRO A 96 10.13 -6.73 -1.02
C PRO A 96 9.75 -5.65 -2.05
N LEU A 97 8.49 -5.61 -2.47
CA LEU A 97 7.97 -4.61 -3.40
C LEU A 97 7.97 -3.20 -2.81
N ALA A 98 7.71 -3.07 -1.50
CA ALA A 98 7.76 -1.80 -0.80
C ALA A 98 9.20 -1.26 -0.69
N VAL A 99 10.20 -2.13 -0.48
CA VAL A 99 11.61 -1.75 -0.52
C VAL A 99 11.99 -1.26 -1.91
N GLU A 100 11.61 -2.00 -2.96
CA GLU A 100 11.85 -1.60 -4.36
C GLU A 100 11.17 -0.27 -4.71
N ALA A 101 10.00 -0.01 -4.13
CA ALA A 101 9.28 1.25 -4.28
C ALA A 101 9.80 2.40 -3.39
N GLY A 102 10.88 2.18 -2.64
CA GLY A 102 11.53 3.21 -1.82
C GLY A 102 10.81 3.52 -0.50
N PHE A 103 9.97 2.62 0.01
CA PHE A 103 9.26 2.87 1.28
C PHE A 103 10.19 2.79 2.49
N GLY A 104 11.34 2.15 2.36
CA GLY A 104 12.29 1.98 3.45
C GLY A 104 13.33 0.91 3.13
N LYS A 105 14.10 0.54 4.14
CA LYS A 105 15.12 -0.52 4.08
C LYS A 105 14.82 -1.60 5.10
N TRP A 106 15.32 -2.81 4.86
CA TRP A 106 15.31 -3.86 5.88
C TRP A 106 16.17 -3.41 7.06
N SER A 107 15.58 -3.46 8.26
CA SER A 107 16.31 -3.24 9.51
C SER A 107 16.81 -4.55 10.10
N GLU A 108 17.66 -4.46 11.11
CA GLU A 108 18.16 -5.62 11.87
C GLU A 108 17.04 -6.45 12.51
N SER A 109 15.87 -5.84 12.75
CA SER A 109 14.67 -6.54 13.26
C SER A 109 13.97 -7.44 12.24
N GLY A 110 14.40 -7.43 10.97
CA GLY A 110 13.72 -8.13 9.87
C GLY A 110 12.41 -7.45 9.43
N ILE A 111 12.16 -6.23 9.88
CA ILE A 111 11.01 -5.40 9.47
C ILE A 111 11.54 -4.23 8.63
N ILE A 112 10.77 -3.81 7.62
CA ILE A 112 11.08 -2.61 6.83
C ILE A 112 10.91 -1.39 7.72
N SER A 113 11.94 -0.54 7.76
CA SER A 113 11.93 0.74 8.44
C SER A 113 12.06 1.89 7.46
N ASN A 114 11.27 2.93 7.67
CA ASN A 114 11.34 4.21 6.99
C ASN A 114 12.00 5.26 7.90
N GLU A 115 12.79 6.16 7.34
CA GLU A 115 13.50 7.19 8.13
C GLU A 115 12.57 8.08 8.96
N LYS A 116 11.38 8.40 8.44
CA LYS A 116 10.40 9.28 9.11
C LYS A 116 9.39 8.50 9.95
N TYR A 117 8.95 7.35 9.46
CA TYR A 117 7.83 6.61 10.04
C TYR A 117 8.24 5.35 10.81
N GLY A 118 9.55 5.06 10.92
CA GLY A 118 10.05 3.84 11.53
C GLY A 118 9.41 2.62 10.88
N THR A 119 8.96 1.67 11.71
CA THR A 119 8.20 0.48 11.30
C THR A 119 6.67 0.67 11.35
N ASP A 120 6.19 1.90 11.57
CA ASP A 120 4.78 2.20 11.90
C ASP A 120 3.89 2.37 10.68
N PHE A 121 3.88 1.39 9.78
CA PHE A 121 3.02 1.44 8.60
C PHE A 121 2.59 0.08 8.07
N MET A 122 1.40 0.06 7.47
CA MET A 122 0.86 -1.10 6.76
C MET A 122 0.88 -0.87 5.25
N ILE A 123 1.23 -1.90 4.50
CA ILE A 123 1.40 -1.82 3.05
C ILE A 123 0.16 -2.38 2.35
N THR A 124 -0.28 -1.68 1.31
CA THR A 124 -1.27 -2.18 0.36
C THR A 124 -0.78 -1.97 -1.06
N ALA A 125 -1.28 -2.78 -1.99
CA ALA A 125 -0.85 -2.71 -3.37
C ALA A 125 -2.00 -2.93 -4.35
N ILE A 126 -1.91 -2.32 -5.53
CA ILE A 126 -2.76 -2.61 -6.68
C ILE A 126 -1.90 -2.95 -7.89
N PHE A 127 -2.22 -4.04 -8.55
CA PHE A 127 -1.51 -4.62 -9.69
C PHE A 127 -2.39 -4.49 -10.93
N TYR A 128 -1.82 -4.08 -12.05
CA TYR A 128 -2.57 -3.89 -13.29
C TYR A 128 -1.77 -4.12 -14.56
N GLN A 129 -2.44 -4.63 -15.59
CA GLN A 129 -1.92 -4.89 -16.93
C GLN A 129 -2.90 -4.40 -18.00
#